data_AF-A0A661IRS8-F1
#
_entry.id   AF-A0A661IRS8-F1
#
_cell.length_a   1.000
_cell.length_b   1.000
_cell.length_c   1.000
_cell.angle_alpha   90.00
_cell.angle_beta   90.00
_cell.angle_gamma   90.00
#
_symmetry.space_group_name_H-M   'P 1'
#
loop_
_entity.id
_entity.type
_entity.pdbx_description
1 polymer ?
#
loop_
_entity_poly.entity_id
_entity_poly.type
_entity_poly.pdbx_seq_one_letter_code
_entity_poly.pdbx_strand_id
1 'polypeptide(L)' 'MKRALLLTAILLPLLAHGAQRIKDLGFFQGVRPNELIGYGLVVGLKGTGDKRGTWFTVQSLANMLDRMGIT' A
#
# COMPACT_ATOMS: atom_id res chain seq x y z
N MET A 1 -8.53 -42.01 -24.89
CA MET A 1 -9.52 -40.92 -24.71
C MET A 1 -9.63 -40.45 -23.26
N LYS A 2 -9.86 -41.34 -22.27
CA LYS A 2 -10.00 -40.96 -20.84
C LYS A 2 -8.78 -40.22 -20.24
N ARG A 3 -7.56 -40.57 -20.64
CA ARG A 3 -6.31 -39.91 -20.20
C ARG A 3 -6.18 -38.47 -20.70
N ALA A 4 -6.60 -38.21 -21.95
CA ALA A 4 -6.64 -36.86 -22.49
C ALA A 4 -7.64 -35.99 -21.70
N LEU A 5 -8.82 -36.55 -21.40
CA LEU A 5 -9.88 -35.88 -20.65
C LEU A 5 -9.45 -35.54 -19.20
N LEU A 6 -8.68 -36.43 -18.55
CA LEU A 6 -8.08 -36.17 -17.23
C LEU A 6 -7.01 -35.06 -17.28
N LEU A 7 -6.16 -35.06 -18.30
CA LEU A 7 -5.15 -34.02 -18.49
C LEU A 7 -5.81 -32.65 -18.72
N THR A 8 -6.89 -32.58 -19.51
CA THR A 8 -7.63 -31.34 -19.74
C THR A 8 -8.29 -30.82 -18.46
N ALA A 9 -8.85 -31.70 -17.63
CA ALA A 9 -9.47 -31.32 -16.36
C ALA A 9 -8.45 -30.74 -15.35
N ILE A 10 -7.22 -31.27 -15.33
CA ILE A 10 -6.14 -30.80 -14.44
C ILE A 10 -5.58 -29.45 -14.91
N LEU A 11 -5.56 -29.18 -16.22
CA LEU A 11 -4.97 -27.97 -16.79
C LEU A 11 -5.93 -26.77 -16.81
N LEU A 12 -7.25 -27.00 -16.72
CA LEU A 12 -8.26 -25.94 -16.71
C LEU A 12 -8.08 -24.86 -15.62
N PRO A 13 -7.80 -25.20 -14.33
CA PRO A 13 -7.67 -24.19 -13.27
C PRO A 13 -6.43 -23.30 -13.41
N LEU A 14 -5.42 -23.68 -14.20
CA LEU A 14 -4.25 -22.83 -14.48
C LEU A 14 -4.60 -21.60 -15.33
N LEU A 15 -5.76 -21.60 -16.00
CA LEU A 15 -6.25 -20.46 -16.78
C LEU A 15 -7.02 -19.44 -15.92
N ALA A 16 -7.36 -19.79 -14.68
CA ALA A 16 -8.05 -18.91 -13.76
C ALA A 16 -7.10 -17.81 -13.25
N HIS A 17 -7.05 -16.70 -13.98
CA HIS A 17 -6.44 -15.47 -13.49
C HIS A 17 -7.31 -14.92 -12.35
N GLY A 18 -6.69 -14.59 -11.22
CA GLY A 18 -7.38 -14.16 -10.01
C GLY A 18 -8.31 -12.97 -10.24
N ALA A 19 -9.36 -12.87 -9.43
CA ALA A 19 -10.35 -11.80 -9.55
C ALA A 19 -9.69 -10.42 -9.44
N GLN A 20 -9.64 -9.68 -10.54
CA GLN A 20 -9.18 -8.30 -10.54
C GLN A 20 -10.27 -7.41 -9.94
N ARG A 21 -9.88 -6.49 -9.04
CA ARG A 21 -10.88 -5.62 -8.43
C ARG A 21 -11.33 -4.61 -9.47
N ILE A 22 -12.63 -4.35 -9.54
CA ILE A 22 -13.21 -3.37 -10.48
C ILE A 22 -12.55 -1.98 -10.32
N LYS A 23 -12.17 -1.61 -9.08
CA LYS A 23 -11.47 -0.36 -8.77
C LYS A 23 -10.07 -0.24 -9.41
N ASP A 24 -9.47 -1.36 -9.82
CA ASP A 24 -8.14 -1.39 -10.43
C ASP A 24 -8.24 -1.26 -11.97
N LEU A 25 -9.44 -1.27 -12.56
CA LEU A 25 -9.66 -1.16 -14.03
C LEU A 25 -9.70 0.30 -14.52
N GLY A 26 -9.87 1.26 -13.62
CA GLY A 26 -9.91 2.67 -13.97
C GLY A 26 -10.39 3.56 -12.83
N PHE A 27 -10.33 4.87 -13.07
CA PHE A 27 -10.79 5.89 -12.13
C PHE A 27 -12.14 6.45 -12.57
N PHE A 28 -12.96 6.87 -11.61
CA PHE A 28 -14.19 7.58 -11.90
C PHE A 28 -13.88 8.94 -12.50
N GLN A 29 -14.54 9.27 -13.61
CA GLN A 29 -14.36 10.56 -14.26
C GLN A 29 -14.73 11.71 -13.32
N GLY A 30 -13.85 12.71 -13.21
CA GLY A 30 -14.04 13.86 -12.33
C GLY A 30 -13.66 13.63 -10.86
N VAL A 31 -13.31 12.41 -10.46
CA VAL A 31 -12.78 12.14 -9.12
C VAL A 31 -11.28 12.39 -9.13
N ARG A 32 -10.83 13.37 -8.32
CA ARG A 32 -9.41 13.57 -8.04
C ARG A 32 -9.01 12.72 -6.84
N PRO A 33 -7.88 12.00 -6.89
CA PRO A 33 -7.34 11.38 -5.70
C PRO A 33 -6.96 12.47 -4.69
N ASN A 34 -7.25 12.23 -3.41
CA ASN A 34 -6.74 13.05 -2.33
C ASN A 34 -5.40 12.47 -1.91
N GLU A 35 -4.33 13.24 -2.10
CA GLU A 35 -3.02 12.84 -1.62
C GLU A 35 -3.02 12.83 -0.09
N LEU A 36 -2.55 11.71 0.47
CA LEU A 36 -2.34 11.59 1.90
C LEU A 36 -0.87 11.92 2.19
N ILE A 37 -0.65 13.01 2.90
CA ILE A 37 0.67 13.43 3.37
C ILE A 37 0.71 13.23 4.88
N GLY A 38 1.77 12.58 5.38
CA GLY A 38 1.89 12.22 6.78
C GLY A 38 3.33 11.95 7.20
N TYR A 39 3.55 11.93 8.50
CA TYR A 39 4.83 11.53 9.10
C TYR A 39 4.68 10.14 9.74
N GLY A 40 5.53 9.20 9.36
CA GLY A 40 5.56 7.87 9.95
C GLY A 40 6.45 7.82 11.18
N LEU A 41 5.90 7.42 12.33
CA LEU A 41 6.66 7.16 13.55
C LEU A 41 6.78 5.65 13.76
N VAL A 42 8.01 5.12 13.84
CA VAL A 42 8.23 3.68 14.03
C VAL A 42 8.75 3.43 15.44
N VAL A 43 7.92 2.82 16.29
CA VAL A 43 8.26 2.52 17.70
C VAL A 43 8.27 1.01 17.97
N GLY A 44 8.87 0.60 19.09
CA GLY A 44 8.83 -0.79 19.56
C GLY A 44 9.85 -1.75 18.92
N LEU A 45 10.73 -1.25 18.04
CA LEU A 45 11.85 -2.03 17.51
C LEU A 45 12.97 -2.19 18.56
N LYS A 46 13.82 -3.22 18.40
CA LYS A 46 14.98 -3.51 19.28
C LYS A 46 16.05 -2.42 19.21
N GLY A 47 15.79 -1.26 19.81
CA GLY A 47 16.72 -0.15 19.95
C GLY A 47 16.80 0.81 18.75
N THR A 48 16.24 0.45 17.60
CA THR A 48 16.32 1.20 16.34
C THR A 48 15.05 1.97 15.95
N GLY A 49 14.02 1.96 16.79
CA GLY A 49 12.82 2.79 16.58
C GLY A 49 13.02 4.23 17.02
N ASP A 50 12.12 5.10 16.58
CA ASP A 50 12.00 6.48 17.01
C ASP A 50 11.79 6.56 18.53
N LYS A 51 12.60 7.37 19.20
CA LYS A 51 12.51 7.65 20.65
C LYS A 51 12.00 9.08 20.86
N ARG A 52 11.50 9.37 22.07
CA ARG A 52 11.02 10.72 22.46
C ARG A 52 12.07 11.84 22.30
N GLY A 53 13.36 11.51 22.27
CA GLY A 53 14.47 12.47 22.14
C GLY A 53 15.19 12.45 20.78
N THR A 54 14.65 11.77 19.77
CA THR A 54 15.28 11.75 18.44
C THR A 54 15.07 13.11 17.79
N TRP A 55 16.09 13.97 17.86
CA TRP A 55 16.03 15.36 17.38
C TRP A 55 15.56 15.45 15.91
N PHE A 56 16.04 14.52 15.08
CA PHE A 56 15.67 14.44 13.68
C PHE A 56 14.17 14.23 13.45
N THR A 57 13.51 13.38 14.24
CA THR A 57 12.09 13.07 14.13
C THR A 57 11.23 14.29 14.46
N VAL A 58 11.59 15.03 15.52
CA VAL A 58 10.89 16.25 15.93
C VAL A 58 11.06 17.36 14.89
N GLN A 59 12.30 17.59 14.42
CA GLN A 59 12.58 18.62 13.42
C GLN A 59 11.87 18.33 12.09
N SER A 60 11.86 17.07 11.65
CA SER A 60 11.20 16.68 10.40
C SER A 60 9.68 16.84 10.48
N LEU A 61 9.08 16.50 11.62
CA LEU A 61 7.66 16.71 11.86
C LEU A 61 7.32 18.21 11.92
N ALA A 62 8.11 19.01 12.64
CA ALA A 62 7.91 20.46 12.71
C ALA A 62 7.98 21.11 11.32
N ASN A 63 8.98 20.76 10.50
CA ASN A 63 9.10 21.25 9.14
C ASN A 63 7.94 20.82 8.23
N MET A 64 7.38 19.63 8.45
CA MET A 64 6.18 19.19 7.73
C MET A 64 4.96 20.04 8.11
N LEU A 65 4.75 20.26 9.41
CA LEU A 65 3.63 21.06 9.91
C LEU A 65 3.69 22.52 9.43
N ASP A 66 4.88 23.12 9.42
CA ASP A 66 5.15 24.45 8.89
C ASP A 66 4.81 24.55 7.39
N ARG A 67 5.24 23.58 6.58
CA ARG A 67 4.87 23.49 5.15
C ARG A 67 3.37 23.32 4.92
N MET A 68 2.65 22.77 5.89
CA MET A 68 1.19 22.64 5.86
C MET A 68 0.47 23.87 6.44
N GLY A 69 1.19 24.86 6.96
CA GLY A 69 0.63 26.07 7.57
C GLY A 69 -0.07 25.82 8.90
N ILE A 70 0.31 24.76 9.63
CA ILE A 70 -0.31 24.38 10.92
C ILE A 70 0.37 25.07 12.10
N THR A 71 1.69 25.27 12.02
CA THR A 71 2.54 25.84 13.08
C THR A 71 3.21 27.12 12.64
#